data_AF-A0A8J2LAH6-F1
#
_entry.id   AF-A0A8J2LAH6-F1
#
_cell.length_a   1.000
_cell.length_b   1.000
_cell.length_c   1.000
_cell.angle_alpha   90.00
_cell.angle_beta   90.00
_cell.angle_gamma   90.00
#
_symmetry.space_group_name_H-M   'P 1'
#
loop_
_entity.id
_entity.type
_entity.pdbx_description
1 polymer ?
#
loop_
_entity_poly.entity_id
_entity_poly.type
_entity_poly.pdbx_seq_one_letter_code
_entity_poly.pdbx_strand_id
1 'polypeptide(L)'
;IYDYNVCAIVVLCTPEKPNQYPPFWPDERKSEMYGPVFTVDQLSHSHIDYIRTWMFEINKKIISLTDLMTGVKAEVKKCQLFQVTNWPMGDKVPSTPASLVDLMILVERWRVRHDNGPV
;
A
#
# COMPACT_ATOMS: atom_id res chain seq x y z
N ILE A 1 7.00 -3.37 -4.52
CA ILE A 1 5.86 -3.99 -3.79
C ILE A 1 5.63 -5.42 -4.27
N TYR A 2 5.12 -5.64 -5.48
CA TYR A 2 4.77 -6.98 -5.98
C TYR A 2 5.93 -8.00 -5.95
N ASP A 3 7.06 -7.69 -6.61
CA ASP A 3 8.17 -8.65 -6.76
C ASP A 3 8.87 -8.98 -5.42
N TYR A 4 8.80 -8.06 -4.44
CA TYR A 4 9.36 -8.25 -3.09
C TYR A 4 8.37 -8.86 -2.10
N ASN A 5 7.17 -9.22 -2.54
CA ASN A 5 6.11 -9.76 -1.69
C ASN A 5 5.76 -8.87 -0.48
N VAL A 6 5.86 -7.55 -0.65
CA VAL A 6 5.51 -6.57 0.39
C VAL A 6 4.03 -6.70 0.71
N CYS A 7 3.71 -6.88 1.99
CA CYS A 7 2.35 -7.05 2.47
C CYS A 7 1.80 -5.78 3.11
N ALA A 8 2.65 -4.90 3.64
CA ALA A 8 2.27 -3.64 4.26
C ALA A 8 3.07 -2.49 3.65
N ILE A 9 2.46 -1.32 3.49
CA ILE A 9 3.14 -0.09 3.06
C ILE A 9 2.88 0.97 4.11
N VAL A 10 3.93 1.64 4.57
CA VAL A 10 3.80 2.70 5.58
C VAL A 10 4.19 4.04 4.96
N VAL A 11 3.25 4.98 4.96
CA VAL A 11 3.46 6.36 4.51
C VAL A 11 3.41 7.26 5.73
N LEU A 12 4.54 7.87 6.07
CA LEU A 12 4.71 8.68 7.29
C LEU A 12 4.39 10.16 7.10
N CYS A 13 3.85 10.56 5.95
CA CYS A 13 3.56 11.95 5.66
C CYS A 13 2.23 12.12 4.93
N THR A 14 1.67 13.33 5.02
CA THR A 14 0.62 13.79 4.11
C THR A 14 1.26 14.75 3.11
N PRO A 15 1.31 14.39 1.81
CA PRO A 15 1.95 15.25 0.81
C PRO A 15 1.18 16.56 0.65
N GLU A 16 1.79 17.68 1.02
CA GLU A 16 1.19 19.02 0.87
C GLU A 16 1.13 19.50 -0.58
N LYS A 17 2.05 18.99 -1.42
CA LYS A 17 2.19 19.35 -2.83
C LYS A 17 2.12 18.09 -3.69
N PRO A 18 0.94 17.72 -4.21
CA PRO A 18 0.77 16.50 -5.01
C PRO A 18 1.65 16.48 -6.27
N ASN A 19 2.06 17.64 -6.79
CA ASN A 19 2.95 17.70 -7.95
C ASN A 19 4.41 17.30 -7.65
N GLN A 20 4.86 17.37 -6.39
CA GLN A 20 6.21 16.95 -6.00
C GLN A 20 6.23 15.52 -5.48
N TYR A 21 5.19 15.14 -4.75
CA TYR A 21 5.02 13.80 -4.19
C TYR A 21 3.63 13.28 -4.55
N PRO A 22 3.43 12.83 -5.80
CA PRO A 22 2.15 12.31 -6.22
C PRO A 22 1.81 11.05 -5.43
N PRO A 23 0.56 10.88 -4.98
CA PRO A 23 0.12 9.61 -4.43
C PRO A 23 0.29 8.52 -5.49
N PHE A 24 0.79 7.36 -5.07
CA PHE A 24 1.01 6.21 -5.95
C PHE A 24 -0.04 5.11 -5.77
N TRP A 25 -1.04 5.35 -4.94
CA TRP A 25 -2.15 4.44 -4.69
C TRP A 25 -3.45 5.04 -5.21
N PRO A 26 -4.42 4.21 -5.63
CA PRO A 26 -5.70 4.71 -6.11
C PRO A 26 -6.48 5.31 -4.94
N ASP A 27 -6.95 6.56 -5.10
CA ASP A 27 -7.85 7.22 -4.14
C ASP A 27 -9.34 6.92 -4.45
N GLU A 28 -9.65 6.48 -5.67
CA GLU A 28 -11.00 6.11 -6.08
C GLU A 28 -11.25 4.59 -5.97
N ARG A 29 -12.50 4.16 -5.83
CA ARG A 29 -12.91 2.74 -5.93
C ARG A 29 -12.75 2.15 -7.35
N LYS A 30 -11.91 2.73 -8.19
CA LYS A 30 -11.65 2.26 -9.56
C LYS A 30 -10.33 1.52 -9.59
N SER A 31 -10.32 0.45 -10.38
CA SER A 31 -9.11 -0.25 -10.78
C SER A 31 -8.17 0.71 -11.52
N GLU A 32 -6.90 0.77 -11.13
CA GLU A 32 -5.91 1.65 -11.74
C GLU A 32 -4.74 0.85 -12.33
N MET A 33 -4.29 1.22 -13.52
CA MET A 33 -3.17 0.57 -14.20
C MET A 33 -1.85 1.31 -13.94
N TYR A 34 -0.86 0.57 -13.46
CA TYR A 34 0.49 1.05 -13.22
C TYR A 34 1.45 0.44 -14.25
N GLY A 35 1.71 1.21 -15.30
CA GLY A 35 2.44 0.72 -16.47
C GLY A 35 1.65 -0.35 -17.25
N PRO A 36 2.32 -1.14 -18.10
CA PRO A 36 1.63 -2.09 -18.99
C PRO A 36 1.27 -3.43 -18.33
N VAL A 37 1.74 -3.66 -17.09
CA VAL A 37 1.75 -5.00 -16.47
C VAL A 37 0.92 -5.04 -15.18
N PHE A 38 0.85 -3.94 -14.43
CA PHE A 38 0.23 -3.98 -13.11
C PHE A 38 -1.12 -3.30 -13.10
N THR A 39 -2.06 -3.91 -12.40
CA THR A 39 -3.37 -3.34 -12.10
C THR A 39 -3.56 -3.41 -10.58
N VAL A 40 -4.00 -2.32 -9.97
CA VAL A 40 -4.25 -2.25 -8.53
C VAL A 40 -5.73 -1.96 -8.31
N ASP A 41 -6.36 -2.81 -7.50
CA ASP A 41 -7.76 -2.72 -7.13
C ASP A 41 -7.88 -2.36 -5.66
N GLN A 42 -8.61 -1.29 -5.35
CA GLN A 42 -8.93 -0.95 -3.96
C GLN A 42 -10.06 -1.84 -3.44
N LEU A 43 -9.75 -2.69 -2.46
CA LEU A 43 -10.72 -3.54 -1.78
C LEU A 43 -11.49 -2.80 -0.67
N SER A 44 -10.78 -2.01 0.13
CA SER A 44 -11.39 -1.25 1.22
C SER A 44 -10.56 -0.03 1.59
N HIS A 45 -11.22 0.97 2.16
CA HIS A 45 -10.59 2.16 2.73
C HIS A 45 -11.27 2.48 4.07
N SER A 46 -10.47 2.80 5.07
CA SER A 46 -10.92 3.24 6.40
C SER A 46 -10.01 4.30 6.97
N HIS A 47 -10.55 5.09 7.90
CA HIS A 47 -9.82 6.12 8.63
C HIS A 47 -10.13 5.97 10.12
N ILE A 48 -9.09 5.79 10.93
CA ILE A 48 -9.20 5.66 12.38
C ILE A 48 -8.21 6.67 12.97
N ASP A 49 -8.74 7.64 13.72
CA ASP A 49 -7.98 8.73 14.36
C ASP A 49 -7.03 9.47 13.40
N TYR A 50 -5.73 9.23 13.50
CA TYR A 50 -4.69 9.86 12.67
C TYR A 50 -4.12 8.91 11.60
N ILE A 51 -4.79 7.79 11.33
CA ILE A 51 -4.29 6.74 10.43
C ILE A 51 -5.34 6.41 9.38
N ARG A 52 -5.02 6.66 8.12
CA ARG A 52 -5.80 6.19 6.98
C ARG A 52 -5.24 4.86 6.50
N THR A 53 -6.11 3.94 6.12
CA THR A 53 -5.71 2.62 5.66
C THR A 53 -6.45 2.22 4.40
N TRP A 54 -5.73 1.64 3.45
CA TRP A 54 -6.29 1.09 2.23
C TRP A 54 -5.83 -0.35 2.07
N MET A 55 -6.74 -1.23 1.65
CA MET A 55 -6.41 -2.60 1.28
C MET A 55 -6.51 -2.72 -0.23
N PHE A 56 -5.46 -3.27 -0.83
CA PHE A 56 -5.32 -3.41 -2.27
C PHE A 56 -5.13 -4.86 -2.69
N GLU A 57 -5.62 -5.19 -3.88
CA GLU A 57 -5.18 -6.34 -4.67
C GLU A 57 -4.31 -5.85 -5.84
N ILE A 58 -3.12 -6.43 -5.97
CA ILE A 58 -2.16 -6.13 -7.01
C ILE A 58 -2.12 -7.31 -7.97
N ASN A 59 -2.58 -7.05 -9.19
CA ASN A 59 -2.62 -8.00 -10.29
C ASN A 59 -1.43 -7.74 -11.22
N LYS A 60 -0.76 -8.80 -11.68
CA LYS A 60 0.31 -8.73 -12.67
C LYS A 60 -0.10 -9.48 -13.94
N LYS A 61 -0.17 -8.79 -15.07
CA LYS A 61 -0.41 -9.38 -16.38
C LYS A 61 0.85 -10.09 -16.87
N ILE A 62 0.75 -11.36 -17.25
CA ILE A 62 1.86 -12.06 -17.92
C ILE A 62 1.95 -11.56 -19.37
N ILE A 63 3.13 -11.10 -19.76
CA ILE A 63 3.42 -10.60 -21.12
C ILE A 63 4.54 -11.37 -21.84
N SER A 64 5.29 -12.22 -21.12
CA SER A 64 6.30 -13.10 -21.70
C SER A 64 5.61 -14.21 -22.50
N LEU A 65 5.98 -14.38 -23.77
CA LEU A 65 5.44 -15.45 -24.62
C LEU A 65 5.71 -16.84 -24.03
N THR A 66 6.90 -17.06 -23.47
CA THR A 66 7.25 -18.34 -22.83
C THR A 66 6.34 -18.63 -21.64
N ASP A 67 6.09 -17.63 -20.79
CA ASP A 67 5.24 -17.79 -19.61
C ASP A 67 3.76 -18.01 -20.01
N LEU A 68 3.31 -17.34 -21.08
CA LEU A 68 1.97 -17.54 -21.65
C LEU A 68 1.80 -18.96 -22.21
N MET A 69 2.77 -19.45 -22.99
CA MET A 69 2.73 -20.77 -23.61
C MET A 69 2.83 -21.91 -22.59
N THR A 70 3.49 -21.66 -21.46
CA THR A 70 3.59 -22.60 -20.34
C THR A 70 2.39 -22.54 -19.39
N GLY A 71 1.47 -21.59 -19.60
CA GLY A 71 0.27 -21.41 -18.78
C GLY A 71 0.54 -20.85 -17.39
N VAL A 72 1.71 -20.23 -17.18
CA VAL A 72 2.05 -19.58 -15.91
C VAL A 72 1.06 -18.46 -15.65
N LYS A 73 0.48 -18.46 -14.45
CA LYS A 73 -0.40 -17.39 -13.96
C LYS A 73 0.37 -16.58 -12.93
N ALA A 74 0.29 -15.27 -13.04
CA ALA A 74 0.79 -14.42 -11.97
C ALA A 74 -0.14 -14.51 -10.76
N GLU A 75 0.46 -14.56 -9.57
CA GLU A 75 -0.29 -14.55 -8.32
C GLU A 75 -0.89 -13.16 -8.07
N VAL A 76 -2.11 -13.11 -7.52
CA VAL A 76 -2.71 -11.85 -7.04
C VAL A 76 -2.20 -11.58 -5.64
N LYS A 77 -1.63 -10.40 -5.41
CA LYS A 77 -1.05 -10.06 -4.10
C LYS A 77 -1.91 -9.07 -3.34
N LYS A 78 -2.20 -9.36 -2.06
CA LYS A 78 -2.86 -8.44 -1.16
C LYS A 78 -1.85 -7.59 -0.42
N CYS A 79 -2.11 -6.29 -0.35
CA CYS A 79 -1.26 -5.34 0.36
C CYS A 79 -2.11 -4.33 1.11
N GLN A 80 -1.72 -3.95 2.33
CA GLN A 80 -2.37 -2.88 3.09
C GLN A 80 -1.45 -1.67 3.21
N LEU A 81 -1.93 -0.50 2.80
CA LEU A 81 -1.25 0.78 3.02
C LEU A 81 -1.78 1.44 4.28
N PHE A 82 -0.88 1.98 5.09
CA PHE A 82 -1.14 2.74 6.30
C PHE A 82 -0.50 4.12 6.15
N GLN A 83 -1.29 5.18 6.25
CA GLN A 83 -0.80 6.55 6.18
C GLN A 83 -1.06 7.27 7.50
N VAL A 84 -0.01 7.86 8.06
CA VAL A 84 -0.13 8.79 9.20
C VAL A 84 -0.45 10.19 8.69
N THR A 85 -1.49 10.81 9.26
CA THR A 85 -1.98 12.13 8.83
C THR A 85 -1.52 13.28 9.73
N ASN A 86 -0.98 12.98 10.91
CA ASN A 86 -0.58 13.96 11.91
C ASN A 86 0.93 14.24 11.97
N TRP A 87 1.66 13.92 10.90
CA TRP A 87 3.09 14.18 10.77
C TRP A 87 3.35 15.12 9.58
N PRO A 88 3.30 16.44 9.80
CA PRO A 88 3.53 17.43 8.75
C PRO A 88 5.00 17.48 8.35
N MET A 89 5.26 17.98 7.14
CA MET A 89 6.61 18.05 6.60
C MET A 89 7.43 19.13 7.33
N GLY A 90 8.60 18.76 7.83
CA GLY A 90 9.49 19.66 8.57
C GLY A 90 9.48 19.45 10.08
N ASP A 91 8.46 18.78 10.61
CA ASP A 91 8.39 18.43 12.03
C ASP A 91 9.22 17.17 12.33
N LYS A 92 9.96 17.21 13.45
CA LYS A 92 10.78 16.07 13.90
C LYS A 92 9.95 14.88 14.38
N VAL A 93 8.72 15.12 14.84
CA VAL A 93 7.79 14.13 15.38
C VAL A 93 6.36 14.48 14.99
N PRO A 94 5.42 13.51 14.95
CA PRO A 94 4.01 13.81 14.80
C PRO A 94 3.48 14.69 15.94
N SER A 95 2.35 15.36 15.70
CA SER A 95 1.69 16.17 16.74
C SER A 95 1.33 15.38 17.99
N THR A 96 1.09 14.08 17.86
CA THR A 96 0.84 13.15 18.96
C THR A 96 1.63 11.86 18.74
N PRO A 97 2.59 11.49 19.61
CA PRO A 97 3.37 10.26 19.47
C PRO A 97 2.56 8.96 19.51
N ALA A 98 1.35 9.00 20.10
CA ALA A 98 0.45 7.85 20.19
C ALA A 98 0.09 7.27 18.81
N SER A 99 0.00 8.11 17.77
CA SER A 99 -0.31 7.64 16.41
C SER A 99 0.74 6.67 15.86
N LEU A 100 2.00 6.78 16.28
CA LEU A 100 3.05 5.83 15.87
C LEU A 100 2.90 4.48 16.57
N VAL A 101 2.47 4.48 17.84
CA VAL A 101 2.21 3.25 18.57
C VAL A 101 1.03 2.51 17.94
N ASP A 102 -0.06 3.22 17.64
CA ASP A 102 -1.22 2.65 16.98
C ASP A 102 -0.88 2.13 15.58
N LEU A 103 -0.08 2.88 14.82
CA LEU A 103 0.42 2.45 13.51
C LEU A 103 1.20 1.14 13.60
N MET A 104 2.15 1.05 14.54
CA MET A 104 2.96 -0.16 14.73
C MET A 104 2.08 -1.36 15.06
N ILE A 105 1.08 -1.19 15.93
CA ILE A 105 0.12 -2.25 16.29
C ILE A 105 -0.69 -2.70 15.07
N LEU A 106 -1.19 -1.75 14.27
CA LEU A 106 -2.00 -2.04 13.07
C LEU A 106 -1.18 -2.77 12.00
N VAL A 107 0.05 -2.30 11.73
CA VAL A 107 0.98 -2.93 10.80
C VAL A 107 1.32 -4.34 11.25
N GLU A 108 1.70 -4.52 12.52
CA GLU A 108 2.08 -5.84 13.02
C GLU A 108 0.91 -6.83 13.00
N ARG A 109 -0.29 -6.39 13.38
CA ARG A 109 -1.52 -7.20 13.26
C ARG A 109 -1.79 -7.63 11.82
N TRP A 110 -1.50 -6.78 10.82
CA TRP A 110 -1.64 -7.15 9.43
C TRP A 110 -0.59 -8.16 8.99
N ARG A 111 0.69 -7.94 9.35
CA ARG A 111 1.81 -8.83 9.03
C ARG A 111 1.62 -10.24 9.56
N VAL A 112 1.15 -10.39 10.81
CA VAL A 112 0.88 -11.71 11.41
C VAL A 112 -0.12 -12.52 10.58
N ARG A 113 -1.08 -11.86 9.90
CA ARG A 113 -2.04 -12.53 9.01
C ARG A 113 -1.51 -12.83 7.61
N HIS A 114 -0.33 -12.32 7.27
CA HIS A 114 0.32 -12.42 5.95
C HIS A 114 1.76 -12.92 6.09
N ASP A 115 1.94 -13.97 6.91
CA ASP A 115 3.21 -14.69 7.10
C ASP A 115 4.40 -13.80 7.50
N ASN A 116 4.14 -12.74 8.25
CA ASN A 116 5.12 -11.74 8.66
C ASN A 116 5.88 -11.10 7.48
N GLY A 117 5.20 -10.97 6.34
CA GLY A 117 5.76 -10.40 5.12
C GLY A 117 6.39 -9.02 5.31
N PRO A 118 7.24 -8.60 4.36
CA PRO A 118 7.94 -7.33 4.45
C PRO A 118 6.98 -6.13 4.47
N VAL A 119 7.46 -5.07 5.12
CA VAL A 119 6.89 -3.72 5.14
C VAL A 119 7.73 -2.83 4.24
#